data_AF-B9TKH8-F1
#
_entry.id   AF-B9TKH8-F1
#
_cell.length_a   1.000
_cell.length_b   1.000
_cell.length_c   1.000
_cell.angle_alpha   90.00
_cell.angle_beta   90.00
_cell.angle_gamma   90.00
#
_symmetry.space_group_name_H-M   'P 1'
#
loop_
_entity.id
_entity.type
_entity.pdbx_description
1 polymer ?
#
loop_
_entity_poly.entity_id
_entity_poly.type
_entity_poly.pdbx_seq_one_letter_code
_entity_poly.pdbx_strand_id
1 'polypeptide(L)' 'MGRGKGNPTGWIARVSTGQIPFEMDGVSLSNARQAATLAAHKPCSSTKFVQWS' A
#
# COMPACT_ATOMS: atom_id res chain seq x y z
N MET A 1 8.39 33.89 -3.80
CA MET A 1 9.21 33.59 -2.60
C MET A 1 8.67 34.38 -1.43
N GLY A 2 8.36 33.73 -0.30
CA GLY A 2 7.62 34.31 0.82
C GLY A 2 8.20 33.91 2.19
N ARG A 3 7.76 34.61 3.25
CA ARG A 3 8.35 34.63 4.60
C ARG A 3 7.73 33.64 5.61
N GLY A 4 6.94 32.65 5.16
CA GLY A 4 6.20 31.74 6.05
C GLY A 4 6.21 30.30 5.57
N LYS A 5 6.08 29.36 6.51
CA LYS A 5 5.85 27.94 6.20
C LYS A 5 4.42 27.77 5.70
N GLY A 6 4.23 27.07 4.59
CA GLY A 6 2.90 26.78 4.05
C GLY A 6 2.03 25.98 5.03
N ASN A 7 0.72 26.14 4.92
CA ASN A 7 -0.24 25.37 5.69
C ASN A 7 -0.15 23.87 5.33
N PRO A 8 -0.37 22.94 6.26
CA PRO A 8 -0.45 21.51 5.95
C PRO A 8 -1.56 21.21 4.92
N THR A 9 -1.26 20.40 3.90
CA THR A 9 -2.21 20.03 2.82
C THR A 9 -2.51 18.54 2.74
N GLY A 10 -1.86 17.72 3.56
CA GLY A 10 -2.04 16.29 3.57
C GLY A 10 -1.09 15.59 4.54
N TRP A 11 -1.29 14.29 4.66
CA TRP A 11 -0.48 13.40 5.48
C TRP A 11 0.16 12.32 4.62
N ILE A 12 1.31 11.83 5.05
CA ILE A 12 2.03 10.76 4.38
C ILE A 12 2.38 9.66 5.38
N ALA A 13 2.58 8.45 4.87
CA ALA A 13 3.14 7.33 5.62
C ALA A 13 4.47 6.90 4.98
N ARG A 14 5.48 6.65 5.82
CA ARG A 14 6.74 6.05 5.36
C ARG A 14 6.51 4.56 5.13
N VAL A 15 6.80 4.10 3.91
CA VAL A 15 6.85 2.66 3.57
C VAL A 15 8.30 2.27 3.27
N SER A 16 8.74 1.17 3.87
CA SER A 16 10.08 0.59 3.79
C SER A 16 9.99 -0.83 3.24
N THR A 17 11.07 -1.30 2.62
CA THR A 17 11.14 -2.66 2.05
C THR A 17 10.80 -3.71 3.11
N GLY A 18 9.91 -4.64 2.76
CA GLY A 18 9.47 -5.74 3.63
C GLY A 18 8.25 -5.42 4.51
N GLN A 19 7.75 -4.19 4.52
CA GLN A 19 6.48 -3.89 5.20
C GLN A 19 5.29 -4.53 4.48
N ILE A 20 4.29 -4.97 5.25
CA ILE A 20 3.04 -5.53 4.76
C ILE A 20 1.96 -4.43 4.84
N PRO A 21 1.60 -3.77 3.72
CA PRO A 21 0.64 -2.66 3.74
C PRO A 21 -0.82 -3.12 3.82
N PHE A 22 -1.11 -4.35 3.39
CA PHE A 22 -2.46 -4.91 3.35
C PHE A 22 -2.43 -6.38 3.72
N GLU A 23 -3.45 -6.82 4.46
CA GLU A 23 -3.72 -8.22 4.79
C GLU A 23 -5.20 -8.53 4.56
N MET A 24 -5.52 -9.78 4.27
CA MET A 24 -6.91 -10.22 4.05
C MET A 24 -7.09 -11.69 4.46
N ASP A 25 -8.29 -12.02 4.92
CA ASP A 25 -8.74 -13.36 5.29
C ASP A 25 -10.23 -13.53 4.93
N GLY A 26 -10.74 -14.77 4.93
CA GLY A 26 -12.16 -15.08 4.69
C GLY A 26 -12.57 -15.08 3.20
N VAL A 27 -11.61 -15.14 2.29
CA VAL A 27 -11.85 -15.24 0.83
C VAL A 27 -11.05 -16.38 0.21
N SER A 28 -11.49 -16.87 -0.95
CA SER A 28 -10.72 -17.87 -1.69
C SER A 28 -9.37 -17.30 -2.12
N LEU A 29 -8.34 -18.16 -2.19
CA LEU A 29 -6.99 -17.77 -2.63
C LEU A 29 -6.98 -17.11 -4.01
N SER A 30 -7.85 -17.55 -4.93
CA SER A 30 -7.99 -16.95 -6.26
C SER A 30 -8.43 -15.49 -6.18
N ASN A 31 -9.42 -15.20 -5.34
CA ASN A 31 -9.97 -13.87 -5.17
C ASN A 31 -8.96 -12.98 -4.43
N ALA A 32 -8.31 -13.52 -3.40
CA ALA A 32 -7.26 -12.82 -2.67
C ALA A 32 -6.11 -12.39 -3.58
N ARG A 33 -5.65 -13.30 -4.44
CA ARG A 33 -4.56 -13.03 -5.38
C ARG A 33 -4.96 -12.01 -6.43
N GLN A 34 -6.17 -12.11 -6.99
CA GLN A 34 -6.69 -11.14 -7.95
C GLN A 34 -6.83 -9.74 -7.34
N ALA A 35 -7.37 -9.66 -6.12
CA ALA A 35 -7.51 -8.39 -5.39
C ALA A 35 -6.14 -7.75 -5.12
N ALA A 36 -5.16 -8.54 -4.68
CA ALA A 36 -3.79 -8.05 -4.46
C ALA A 36 -3.13 -7.57 -5.76
N THR A 37 -3.33 -8.26 -6.88
CA THR A 37 -2.85 -7.80 -8.20
C THR A 37 -3.47 -6.46 -8.58
N LEU A 38 -4.78 -6.28 -8.41
CA LEU A 38 -5.45 -5.01 -8.70
C LEU A 38 -4.95 -3.88 -7.79
N ALA A 39 -4.77 -4.16 -6.50
CA ALA A 39 -4.25 -3.20 -5.53
C ALA A 39 -2.83 -2.75 -5.89
N ALA A 40 -1.97 -3.66 -6.37
CA ALA A 40 -0.59 -3.36 -6.74
C ALA A 40 -0.44 -2.31 -7.86
N HIS A 41 -1.48 -2.07 -8.67
CA HIS A 41 -1.47 -1.08 -9.74
C HIS A 41 -1.82 0.36 -9.30
N LYS A 42 -2.14 0.57 -8.01
CA LYS A 42 -2.51 1.89 -7.46
C LYS A 42 -1.41 2.60 -6.67
N PRO A 43 -0.58 1.93 -5.84
CA PRO A 43 0.48 2.59 -5.10
C PRO A 43 1.68 2.93 -5.97
N CYS A 44 2.51 3.86 -5.51
CA CYS A 44 3.72 4.32 -6.21
C CYS A 44 4.92 3.37 -6.10
N SER A 45 4.72 2.15 -5.59
CA SER A 45 5.78 1.16 -5.32
C SER A 45 5.35 -0.23 -5.75
N SER A 46 6.30 -1.07 -6.17
CA SER A 46 6.02 -2.48 -6.45
C SER A 46 5.73 -3.25 -5.17
N THR A 47 4.78 -4.20 -5.26
CA THR A 47 4.37 -5.06 -4.15
C THR A 47 4.46 -6.52 -4.55
N LYS A 48 4.62 -7.43 -3.59
CA LYS A 48 4.64 -8.88 -3.79
C LYS A 48 3.51 -9.51 -2.98
N PHE A 49 2.75 -10.42 -3.60
CA PHE A 49 1.79 -11.25 -2.87
C PHE A 49 2.53 -12.29 -2.02
N VAL A 50 2.20 -12.33 -0.74
CA VAL A 50 2.72 -13.29 0.24
C VAL A 50 1.54 -13.92 0.98
N GLN A 51 1.74 -15.12 1.52
CA GLN A 51 0.74 -15.82 2.32
C GLN A 51 1.44 -16.47 3.52
N TRP A 52 0.70 -16.63 4.61
CA TRP A 52 1.16 -17.40 5.77
C TRP A 52 1.35 -18.87 5.39
N SER A 53 2.35 -19.51 5.99
CA SER A 53 2.65 -20.94 5.83
C SER A 53 1.78 -21.79 6.73
#